data_AF-A0A3B9EPY2-F1
#
_entry.id   AF-A0A3B9EPY2-F1
#
_cell.length_a   1.000
_cell.length_b   1.000
_cell.length_c   1.000
_cell.angle_alpha   90.00
_cell.angle_beta   90.00
_cell.angle_gamma   90.00
#
_symmetry.space_group_name_H-M   'P 1'
#
loop_
_entity.id
_entity.type
_entity.pdbx_description
1 polymer ?
#
loop_
_entity_poly.entity_id
_entity_poly.type
_entity_poly.pdbx_seq_one_letter_code
_entity_poly.pdbx_strand_id
1 'polypeptide(L)' 'MAYPEKLSAGLRVARLGNSSVQYEIAIFKEGEDEAAAAGHFVHVFVDRTTDKPTPIPVKIRAALEKLLVGVAG' A
#
# COMPACT_ATOMS: atom_id res chain seq x y z
N MET A 1 22.36 1.23 0.38
CA MET A 1 21.52 2.18 -0.38
C MET A 1 22.04 3.58 -0.21
N ALA A 2 22.57 4.18 -1.27
CA ALA A 2 23.08 5.54 -1.27
C ALA A 2 22.78 6.22 -2.61
N TYR A 3 22.63 7.54 -2.61
CA TYR A 3 22.56 8.30 -3.87
C TYR A 3 23.85 8.07 -4.68
N PRO A 4 23.78 7.83 -6.02
CA PRO A 4 22.64 7.91 -6.92
C PRO A 4 22.03 6.55 -7.31
N GLU A 5 22.10 5.54 -6.44
CA GLU A 5 21.57 4.20 -6.75
C GLU A 5 20.08 4.24 -7.10
N LYS A 6 19.69 3.49 -8.13
CA LYS A 6 18.28 3.31 -8.48
C LYS A 6 17.64 2.30 -7.54
N LEU A 7 16.45 2.66 -7.06
CA LEU A 7 15.64 1.83 -6.18
C LEU A 7 14.30 1.55 -6.85
N SER A 8 13.74 0.38 -6.57
CA SER A 8 12.37 0.03 -6.91
C SER A 8 11.55 -0.23 -5.65
N ALA A 9 10.24 0.01 -5.73
CA ALA A 9 9.33 -0.23 -4.62
C ALA A 9 8.22 -1.19 -5.05
N GLY A 10 8.09 -2.30 -4.32
CA GLY A 10 6.92 -3.17 -4.39
C GLY A 10 5.83 -2.63 -3.46
N LEU A 11 4.59 -2.60 -3.92
CA LEU A 11 3.43 -2.20 -3.13
C LEU A 11 2.32 -3.23 -3.28
N ARG A 12 1.71 -3.65 -2.18
CA ARG A 12 0.49 -4.47 -2.19
C ARG A 12 -0.52 -3.98 -1.16
N VAL A 13 -1.77 -4.38 -1.34
CA VAL A 13 -2.82 -4.23 -0.33
C VAL A 13 -2.87 -5.53 0.48
N ALA A 14 -2.59 -5.43 1.78
CA ALA A 14 -2.66 -6.55 2.70
C ALA A 14 -4.08 -6.75 3.25
N ARG A 15 -4.82 -5.65 3.47
CA ARG A 15 -6.21 -5.66 3.95
C ARG A 15 -6.99 -4.49 3.39
N LEU A 16 -8.21 -4.77 2.93
CA LEU A 16 -9.15 -3.78 2.42
C LEU A 16 -10.44 -3.78 3.26
N GLY A 17 -10.60 -2.75 4.10
CA GLY A 17 -11.78 -2.54 4.94
C GLY A 17 -12.87 -1.71 4.25
N ASN A 18 -13.85 -1.21 5.00
CA ASN A 18 -14.89 -0.33 4.45
C ASN A 18 -14.37 1.08 4.15
N SER A 19 -13.68 1.67 5.13
CA SER A 19 -13.14 3.04 5.11
C SER A 19 -11.61 3.07 5.24
N SER A 20 -10.94 1.92 5.33
CA SER A 20 -9.49 1.83 5.56
C SER A 20 -8.81 0.78 4.69
N VAL A 21 -7.52 0.98 4.46
CA VAL A 21 -6.66 0.13 3.64
C VAL A 21 -5.33 -0.02 4.35
N GLN A 22 -4.86 -1.25 4.51
CA GLN A 22 -3.49 -1.53 4.97
C GLN A 22 -2.63 -1.89 3.77
N TYR A 23 -1.59 -1.09 3.55
CA TYR A 23 -0.59 -1.29 2.50
C TYR A 23 0.65 -1.90 3.09
N GLU A 24 1.31 -2.73 2.30
CA GLU A 24 2.68 -3.17 2.55
C GLU A 24 3.57 -2.70 1.41
N ILE A 25 4.74 -2.20 1.78
CA ILE A 25 5.75 -1.69 0.86
C ILE A 25 7.09 -2.36 1.15
N ALA A 26 7.81 -2.67 0.09
CA ALA A 26 9.19 -3.15 0.15
C ALA A 26 10.05 -2.37 -0.85
N ILE A 27 11.26 -2.00 -0.44
CA ILE A 27 12.23 -1.26 -1.26
C ILE A 27 13.36 -2.19 -1.63
N PHE A 28 13.66 -2.26 -2.92
CA PHE A 28 14.67 -3.12 -3.51
C PHE A 28 15.71 -2.27 -4.24
N LYS A 29 16.96 -2.70 -4.19
CA LYS A 29 17.99 -2.14 -5.06
C LYS A 29 17.83 -2.73 -6.47
N GLU A 30 18.14 -1.96 -7.50
CA GLU A 30 18.04 -2.45 -8.88
C GLU A 30 18.87 -3.73 -9.08
N GLY A 31 18.21 -4.80 -9.56
CA GLY A 31 18.83 -6.10 -9.80
C GLY A 31 18.91 -7.04 -8.59
N GLU A 32 18.40 -6.64 -7.42
CA GLU A 32 18.35 -7.46 -6.22
C GLU A 32 16.90 -7.90 -5.92
N ASP A 33 16.74 -9.19 -5.59
CA ASP A 33 15.44 -9.76 -5.20
C ASP A 33 15.15 -9.63 -3.70
N GLU A 34 16.17 -9.28 -2.90
CA GLU A 34 16.05 -9.07 -1.46
C GLU A 34 15.65 -7.63 -1.14
N ALA A 35 14.63 -7.45 -0.30
CA ALA A 35 14.20 -6.13 0.13
C ALA A 35 15.21 -5.55 1.14
N ALA A 36 15.74 -4.38 0.85
CA ALA A 36 16.61 -3.67 1.80
C ALA A 36 15.81 -3.00 2.94
N ALA A 37 14.52 -2.74 2.69
CA ALA A 37 13.59 -2.27 3.70
C ALA A 37 12.18 -2.76 3.37
N ALA A 38 11.40 -3.12 4.39
CA ALA A 38 9.99 -3.43 4.26
C ALA A 38 9.20 -2.78 5.40
N GLY A 39 7.94 -2.46 5.13
CA GLY A 39 7.07 -1.83 6.11
C GLY A 39 5.61 -1.87 5.70
N HIS A 40 4.77 -1.34 6.58
CA HIS A 40 3.34 -1.22 6.32
C HIS A 40 2.81 0.13 6.82
N PHE A 41 1.70 0.56 6.23
CA PHE A 41 0.97 1.73 6.72
C PHE A 41 -0.53 1.55 6.48
N VAL A 42 -1.33 2.28 7.26
CA VAL A 42 -2.79 2.26 7.16
C VAL A 42 -3.29 3.63 6.70
N HIS A 43 -4.10 3.64 5.66
CA HIS A 43 -4.82 4.84 5.21
C HIS A 43 -6.30 4.70 5.55
N VAL A 44 -6.86 5.72 6.22
CA VAL A 44 -8.31 5.84 6.46
C VAL A 44 -8.85 6.97 5.58
N PHE A 45 -9.90 6.67 4.81
CA PHE A 45 -10.64 7.66 4.02
C PHE A 45 -11.59 8.41 4.95
N VAL A 46 -11.52 9.74 4.89
CA VAL A 46 -12.32 10.64 5.73
C VAL A 46 -13.04 11.66 4.87
N ASP A 47 -14.17 12.15 5.38
CA ASP A 47 -14.79 13.36 4.87
C ASP A 47 -13.91 14.56 5.22
N ARG A 48 -13.59 15.40 4.23
CA ARG A 48 -12.63 16.50 4.38
C ARG A 48 -13.11 17.61 5.33
N THR A 49 -14.41 17.76 5.52
CA THR A 49 -14.97 18.84 6.34
C THR A 49 -15.13 18.41 7.79
N THR A 50 -15.41 17.13 8.03
CA THR A 50 -15.77 16.60 9.35
C THR A 50 -14.71 15.68 9.97
N ASP A 51 -13.68 15.30 9.21
CA ASP A 51 -12.66 14.30 9.55
C ASP A 51 -13.24 12.93 9.97
N LYS A 52 -14.52 12.69 9.68
CA LYS A 52 -15.19 11.43 9.99
C LYS A 52 -14.86 10.39 8.93
N PRO A 53 -14.64 9.12 9.31
CA PRO A 53 -14.42 8.05 8.34
C PRO A 53 -15.56 7.93 7.33
N THR A 54 -15.21 7.79 6.05
CA THR A 54 -16.17 7.57 4.96
C THR A 54 -15.83 6.28 4.21
N PRO A 55 -16.83 5.63 3.58
CA PRO A 55 -16.55 4.49 2.72
C PRO A 55 -15.56 4.85 1.61
N ILE A 56 -14.65 3.93 1.31
CA ILE A 56 -13.69 4.10 0.21
C ILE A 56 -14.46 4.32 -1.10
N PRO A 57 -14.18 5.39 -1.87
CA PRO A 57 -14.85 5.64 -3.14
C PRO A 57 -14.74 4.45 -4.09
N VAL A 58 -15.84 4.11 -4.78
CA VAL A 58 -15.98 2.89 -5.60
C VAL A 58 -14.82 2.70 -6.59
N LYS A 59 -14.41 3.76 -7.30
CA LYS A 59 -13.30 3.68 -8.27
C LYS A 59 -11.95 3.35 -7.60
N ILE A 60 -11.72 3.88 -6.41
CA ILE A 60 -10.49 3.64 -5.65
C ILE A 60 -10.51 2.23 -5.08
N ARG A 61 -11.64 1.81 -4.48
CA ARG A 61 -11.82 0.43 -4.01
C ARG A 61 -11.53 -0.58 -5.13
N ALA A 62 -12.10 -0.40 -6.31
CA ALA A 62 -11.88 -1.29 -7.44
C ALA A 62 -10.41 -1.35 -7.91
N ALA A 63 -9.66 -0.24 -7.78
CA ALA A 63 -8.22 -0.24 -8.08
C ALA A 63 -7.42 -0.99 -7.00
N LEU A 64 -7.77 -0.78 -5.73
CA LEU A 64 -7.12 -1.44 -4.59
C LEU A 64 -7.38 -2.95 -4.55
N GLU A 65 -8.57 -3.39 -4.97
CA GLU A 65 -8.91 -4.81 -5.10
C GLU A 65 -7.97 -5.55 -6.07
N LYS A 66 -7.45 -4.87 -7.10
CA LYS A 66 -6.46 -5.46 -8.02
C LYS A 66 -5.08 -5.65 -7.39
N LEU A 67 -4.80 -4.91 -6.31
CA LEU A 67 -3.56 -4.99 -5.54
C LEU A 67 -3.72 -5.86 -4.29
N LEU A 68 -4.93 -6.36 -4.03
CA LEU A 68 -5.22 -7.25 -2.92
C LEU A 68 -4.68 -8.64 -3.27
N VAL A 69 -3.57 -9.01 -2.66
CA VAL A 69 -3.00 -10.34 -2.78
C VAL A 69 -3.37 -11.09 -1.51
N GLY A 70 -4.06 -12.22 -1.67
CA GLY A 70 -4.35 -13.13 -0.55
C GLY A 70 -3.04 -13.51 0.15
N VAL A 71 -3.08 -13.71 1.46
CA VAL A 71 -1.90 -14.14 2.22
C VAL A 71 -1.38 -15.42 1.57
N ALA A 72 -0.16 -15.36 1.00
CA ALA A 72 0.59 -16.57 0.69
C ALA A 72 0.83 -17.26 2.05
N GLY A 73 0.12 -18.37 2.28
CA GLY A 73 0.26 -19.20 3.46
C GLY A 73 1.63 -19.86 3.53
#